data_AF-A0A848ECW0-F1
#
_entry.id   AF-A0A848ECW0-F1
#
_cell.length_a   1.000
_cell.length_b   1.000
_cell.length_c   1.000
_cell.angle_alpha   90.00
_cell.angle_beta   90.00
_cell.angle_gamma   90.00
#
_symmetry.space_group_name_H-M   'P 1'
#
loop_
_entity.id
_entity.type
_entity.pdbx_description
1 polymer ?
#
loop_
_entity_poly.entity_id
_entity_poly.type
_entity_poly.pdbx_seq_one_letter_code
_entity_poly.pdbx_strand_id
1 'polypeptide(L)'
;MDGRAGCAGAWVAMALALLLLPAAAAAQARRGAPDPARPRPAERAWIEACVLTAQAHPPRAAFGRCAWRIVLACQGEASESLLAARLPTMPDRPNSLTLCTQAETTIWQGQMDRWLRETGLLATPEAQEPLRRAQRAFLAYRDAACIAEGLLSAPGDAEAHRLACRLEQTALRALELKRQRDEIWLGIAAASADQP
;
A
#
# COMPACT_ATOMS: atom_id res chain seq x y z
N MET A 1 64.40 -45.06 -33.77
CA MET A 1 63.53 -44.10 -34.48
C MET A 1 62.09 -44.47 -34.15
N ASP A 2 61.24 -43.47 -34.03
CA ASP A 2 59.80 -43.51 -33.69
C ASP A 2 59.48 -43.79 -32.20
N GLY A 3 58.58 -43.08 -31.52
CA GLY A 3 57.62 -42.07 -31.95
C GLY A 3 57.01 -41.35 -30.73
N ARG A 4 56.58 -40.12 -30.96
CA ARG A 4 56.19 -39.08 -30.01
C ARG A 4 54.90 -39.43 -29.24
N ALA A 5 54.94 -39.41 -27.92
CA ALA A 5 53.76 -39.30 -27.06
C ALA A 5 53.56 -37.83 -26.70
N GLY A 6 52.67 -37.15 -27.42
CA GLY A 6 52.34 -35.75 -27.18
C GLY A 6 50.98 -35.40 -27.73
N CYS A 7 50.28 -34.52 -27.02
CA CYS A 7 49.13 -33.73 -27.49
C CYS A 7 47.71 -34.28 -27.36
N ALA A 8 47.39 -35.20 -26.44
CA ALA A 8 45.99 -35.56 -26.16
C ALA A 8 45.35 -34.82 -24.96
N GLY A 9 46.14 -34.27 -24.02
CA GLY A 9 45.60 -33.74 -22.75
C GLY A 9 45.23 -32.25 -22.71
N ALA A 10 45.74 -31.43 -23.63
CA ALA A 10 45.64 -29.97 -23.53
C ALA A 10 44.36 -29.38 -24.16
N TRP A 11 43.69 -30.10 -25.05
CA TRP A 11 42.53 -29.57 -25.78
C TRP A 11 41.21 -29.70 -25.00
N VAL A 12 41.10 -30.67 -24.09
CA VAL A 12 39.84 -30.90 -23.34
C VAL A 12 39.63 -29.84 -22.26
N ALA A 13 40.71 -29.33 -21.64
CA ALA A 13 40.62 -28.31 -20.59
C ALA A 13 40.19 -26.92 -21.13
N MET A 14 40.54 -26.60 -22.38
CA MET A 14 40.20 -25.29 -22.98
C MET A 14 38.76 -25.26 -23.53
N ALA A 15 38.18 -26.41 -23.87
CA ALA A 15 36.78 -26.52 -24.30
C ALA A 15 35.78 -26.45 -23.14
N LEU A 16 36.15 -26.92 -21.93
CA LEU A 16 35.27 -26.83 -20.75
C LEU A 16 35.21 -25.43 -20.11
N ALA A 17 36.24 -24.60 -20.28
CA ALA A 17 36.27 -23.25 -19.72
C ALA A 17 35.38 -22.25 -20.48
N LEU A 18 35.04 -22.54 -21.74
CA LEU A 18 34.19 -21.69 -22.60
C LEU A 18 32.69 -22.00 -22.50
N LEU A 19 32.31 -23.09 -21.82
CA LEU A 19 30.90 -23.49 -21.63
C LEU A 19 30.31 -23.08 -20.28
N LEU A 20 31.08 -22.45 -19.39
CA LEU A 20 30.63 -22.01 -18.06
C LEU A 20 30.35 -20.49 -17.94
N LEU A 21 30.40 -19.75 -19.04
CA LEU A 21 30.12 -18.30 -19.08
C LEU A 21 29.04 -18.00 -20.13
N PRO A 22 27.75 -18.30 -19.86
CA PRO A 22 26.75 -17.23 -20.01
C PRO A 22 25.58 -17.31 -19.00
N ALA A 23 25.72 -17.94 -17.84
CA ALA A 23 24.59 -17.99 -16.88
C ALA A 23 24.45 -16.71 -16.01
N ALA A 24 25.54 -15.95 -15.82
CA ALA A 24 25.53 -14.76 -14.96
C ALA A 24 24.93 -13.51 -15.63
N ALA A 25 24.87 -13.46 -16.97
CA ALA A 25 24.32 -12.30 -17.70
C ALA A 25 22.78 -12.33 -17.82
N ALA A 26 22.15 -13.49 -17.68
CA ALA A 26 20.70 -13.63 -17.79
C ALA A 26 19.93 -13.23 -16.51
N ALA A 27 20.61 -13.11 -15.37
CA ALA A 27 19.98 -12.70 -14.10
C ALA A 27 19.75 -11.18 -13.99
N GLN A 28 20.43 -10.36 -14.81
CA GLN A 28 20.38 -8.91 -14.69
C GLN A 28 19.24 -8.24 -15.50
N ALA A 29 18.59 -8.97 -16.41
CA ALA A 29 17.63 -8.43 -17.38
C ALA A 29 16.15 -8.50 -16.96
N ARG A 30 15.84 -8.75 -15.67
CA ARG A 30 14.46 -8.72 -15.14
C ARG A 30 14.23 -7.61 -14.10
N ARG A 31 14.89 -6.47 -14.25
CA ARG A 31 14.31 -5.23 -13.70
C ARG A 31 13.19 -4.80 -14.64
N GLY A 32 12.02 -5.47 -14.52
CA GLY A 32 10.81 -5.03 -15.18
C GLY A 32 10.56 -3.55 -14.89
N ALA A 33 9.96 -2.84 -15.83
CA ALA A 33 9.56 -1.45 -15.63
C ALA A 33 8.81 -1.31 -14.29
N PRO A 34 9.08 -0.25 -13.50
CA PRO A 34 8.39 -0.05 -12.22
C PRO A 34 6.88 -0.09 -12.44
N ASP A 35 6.17 -0.93 -11.67
CA ASP A 35 4.70 -0.97 -11.68
C ASP A 35 4.16 0.44 -11.37
N PRO A 36 3.45 1.09 -12.30
CA PRO A 36 2.98 2.46 -12.10
C PRO A 36 1.89 2.58 -11.02
N ALA A 37 1.20 1.49 -10.69
CA ALA A 37 0.23 1.43 -9.59
C ALA A 37 0.91 1.24 -8.22
N ARG A 38 2.21 0.92 -8.18
CA ARG A 38 2.92 0.71 -6.92
C ARG A 38 3.08 2.04 -6.17
N PRO A 39 2.73 2.09 -4.87
CA PRO A 39 2.96 3.27 -4.06
C PRO A 39 4.44 3.56 -3.87
N ARG A 40 4.83 4.84 -4.03
CA ARG A 40 6.18 5.32 -3.76
C ARG A 40 6.37 5.57 -2.24
N PRO A 41 7.60 5.54 -1.72
CA PRO A 41 7.86 5.82 -0.31
C PRO A 41 7.36 7.21 0.15
N ALA A 42 7.54 8.25 -0.67
CA ALA A 42 7.10 9.60 -0.33
C ALA A 42 5.57 9.72 -0.20
N GLU A 43 4.82 9.01 -1.05
CA GLU A 43 3.35 8.94 -0.98
C GLU A 43 2.88 8.26 0.31
N ARG A 44 3.52 7.14 0.66
CA ARG A 44 3.23 6.44 1.92
C ARG A 44 3.47 7.35 3.12
N ALA A 45 4.66 7.95 3.19
CA ALA A 45 5.05 8.83 4.27
C ALA A 45 4.08 10.02 4.42
N TRP A 46 3.57 10.54 3.30
CA TRP A 46 2.60 11.62 3.31
C TRP A 46 1.27 11.21 3.96
N ILE A 47 0.66 10.11 3.51
CA ILE A 47 -0.62 9.65 4.07
C ILE A 47 -0.45 9.26 5.53
N GLU A 48 0.66 8.59 5.86
CA GLU A 48 1.02 8.26 7.24
C GLU A 48 1.09 9.50 8.12
N ALA A 49 1.81 10.55 7.68
CA ALA A 49 1.89 11.80 8.41
C ALA A 49 0.51 12.45 8.58
N CYS A 50 -0.30 12.50 7.52
CA CYS A 50 -1.66 13.05 7.61
C CYS A 50 -2.56 12.28 8.59
N VAL A 51 -2.53 10.95 8.52
CA VAL A 51 -3.30 10.07 9.40
C VAL A 51 -2.88 10.25 10.85
N LEU A 52 -1.58 10.40 11.11
CA LEU A 52 -1.04 10.64 12.45
C LEU A 52 -1.43 12.02 13.00
N THR A 53 -1.51 13.06 12.16
CA THR A 53 -1.91 14.42 12.59
C THR A 53 -3.41 14.61 12.65
N ALA A 54 -4.21 13.77 11.99
CA ALA A 54 -5.67 13.82 12.03
C ALA A 54 -6.30 13.35 13.36
N GLN A 55 -5.53 13.30 14.46
CA GLN A 55 -6.01 12.95 15.79
C GLN A 55 -7.17 13.85 16.23
N ALA A 56 -8.08 13.30 17.04
CA ALA A 56 -9.29 13.95 17.58
C ALA A 56 -10.43 14.28 16.58
N HIS A 57 -10.33 13.88 15.31
CA HIS A 57 -11.40 14.10 14.34
C HIS A 57 -12.21 12.82 14.04
N PRO A 58 -13.53 12.94 13.79
CA PRO A 58 -14.31 11.81 13.32
C PRO A 58 -13.75 11.29 11.98
N PRO A 59 -13.83 9.97 11.68
CA PRO A 59 -13.20 9.38 10.51
C PRO A 59 -13.51 10.09 9.19
N ARG A 60 -14.74 10.58 8.98
CA ARG A 60 -15.10 11.34 7.78
C ARG A 60 -14.39 12.69 7.65
N ALA A 61 -14.19 13.42 8.75
CA ALA A 61 -13.46 14.68 8.72
C ALA A 61 -11.96 14.46 8.46
N ALA A 62 -11.39 13.39 9.01
CA ALA A 62 -10.01 12.97 8.72
C ALA A 62 -9.85 12.50 7.27
N PHE A 63 -10.83 11.76 6.73
CA PHE A 63 -10.88 11.34 5.34
C PHE A 63 -10.79 12.52 4.38
N GLY A 64 -11.65 13.54 4.55
CA GLY A 64 -11.64 14.73 3.68
C GLY A 64 -10.31 15.51 3.70
N ARG A 65 -9.46 15.31 4.72
CA ARG A 65 -8.12 15.91 4.77
C ARG A 65 -7.04 15.02 4.17
N CYS A 66 -7.10 13.72 4.39
CA CYS A 66 -6.00 12.80 4.09
C CYS A 66 -6.19 11.97 2.82
N ALA A 67 -7.42 11.74 2.39
CA ALA A 67 -7.70 10.95 1.19
C ALA A 67 -7.77 11.82 -0.07
N TRP A 68 -7.72 11.16 -1.22
CA TRP A 68 -7.72 11.71 -2.57
C TRP A 68 -6.48 12.53 -2.93
N ARG A 69 -5.45 12.56 -2.09
CA ARG A 69 -4.34 13.51 -2.26
C ARG A 69 -3.38 13.09 -3.36
N ILE A 70 -3.15 11.80 -3.52
CA ILE A 70 -2.33 11.28 -4.61
C ILE A 70 -3.12 11.35 -5.91
N VAL A 71 -4.42 11.07 -5.87
CA VAL A 71 -5.30 11.20 -7.03
C VAL A 71 -5.32 12.65 -7.54
N LEU A 72 -5.52 13.63 -6.67
CA LEU A 72 -5.52 15.06 -7.02
C LEU A 72 -4.15 15.51 -7.54
N ALA A 73 -3.06 15.07 -6.89
CA ALA A 73 -1.70 15.37 -7.36
C ALA A 73 -1.42 14.79 -8.76
N CYS A 74 -1.97 13.61 -9.08
CA CYS A 74 -1.88 13.02 -10.42
C CYS A 74 -2.69 13.76 -11.48
N GLN A 75 -3.74 14.48 -11.09
CA GLN A 75 -4.49 15.36 -11.97
C GLN A 75 -3.76 16.69 -12.25
N GLY A 76 -2.61 16.92 -11.60
CA GLY A 76 -1.92 18.21 -11.66
C GLY A 76 -2.59 19.28 -10.80
N GLU A 77 -3.55 18.92 -9.95
CA GLU A 77 -4.17 19.84 -9.02
C GLU A 77 -3.21 20.13 -7.87
N ALA A 78 -2.69 21.35 -7.83
CA ALA A 78 -1.89 21.84 -6.72
C ALA A 78 -2.79 22.08 -5.50
N SER A 79 -2.60 21.30 -4.45
CA SER A 79 -3.17 21.64 -3.13
C SER A 79 -2.42 22.85 -2.57
N GLU A 80 -3.06 24.03 -2.50
CA GLU A 80 -2.46 25.29 -2.04
C GLU A 80 -2.49 25.55 -0.52
N SER A 81 -3.04 24.66 0.32
CA SER A 81 -3.11 24.94 1.76
C SER A 81 -1.83 24.57 2.53
N LEU A 82 -1.30 25.49 3.35
CA LEU A 82 -0.15 25.33 4.27
C LEU A 82 -0.27 24.20 5.33
N LEU A 83 -1.47 23.62 5.54
CA LEU A 83 -1.67 22.42 6.38
C LEU A 83 -1.38 21.10 5.63
N ALA A 84 -1.06 21.18 4.34
CA ALA A 84 -0.63 20.07 3.51
C ALA A 84 0.85 20.27 3.16
N ALA A 85 1.72 19.34 3.59
CA ALA A 85 2.96 19.16 2.85
C ALA A 85 2.57 18.94 1.39
N ARG A 86 3.03 19.77 0.46
CA ARG A 86 2.72 19.58 -0.96
C ARG A 86 3.29 18.20 -1.34
N LEU A 87 2.44 17.26 -1.76
CA LEU A 87 2.96 16.10 -2.48
C LEU A 87 3.75 16.67 -3.66
N PRO A 88 5.04 16.33 -3.84
CA PRO A 88 5.80 16.83 -4.98
C PRO A 88 5.02 16.49 -6.26
N THR A 89 5.12 17.36 -7.26
CA THR A 89 4.65 17.02 -8.61
C THR A 89 5.18 15.64 -8.97
N MET A 90 4.33 14.84 -9.61
CA MET A 90 4.58 13.43 -9.88
C MET A 90 4.92 13.18 -11.36
N PRO A 91 5.97 13.82 -11.92
CA PRO A 91 6.19 13.88 -13.36
C PRO A 91 6.35 12.51 -14.01
N ASP A 92 6.86 11.52 -13.26
CA ASP A 92 7.14 10.18 -13.78
C ASP A 92 5.98 9.18 -13.59
N ARG A 93 4.83 9.59 -13.03
CA ARG A 93 3.65 8.70 -12.94
C ARG A 93 2.75 8.95 -14.14
N PRO A 94 2.24 7.91 -14.82
CA PRO A 94 1.19 8.11 -15.81
C PRO A 94 0.00 8.83 -15.17
N ASN A 95 -0.46 9.93 -15.77
CA ASN A 95 -1.64 10.69 -15.33
C ASN A 95 -2.94 9.90 -15.59
N SER A 96 -3.07 8.75 -14.93
CA SER A 96 -4.24 7.88 -14.97
C SER A 96 -4.88 7.87 -13.60
N LEU A 97 -6.12 8.36 -13.52
CA LEU A 97 -6.92 8.34 -12.29
C LEU A 97 -7.03 6.95 -11.71
N THR A 98 -7.21 5.95 -12.56
CA THR A 98 -7.25 4.53 -12.20
C THR A 98 -5.99 4.11 -11.44
N LEU A 99 -4.80 4.38 -12.00
CA LEU A 99 -3.54 3.98 -11.39
C LEU A 99 -3.26 4.75 -10.09
N CYS A 100 -3.58 6.03 -10.04
CA CYS A 100 -3.39 6.83 -8.84
C CYS A 100 -4.37 6.46 -7.73
N THR A 101 -5.62 6.14 -8.07
CA THR A 101 -6.62 5.66 -7.10
C THR A 101 -6.21 4.30 -6.55
N GLN A 102 -5.67 3.40 -7.38
CA GLN A 102 -5.15 2.11 -6.93
C GLN A 102 -3.92 2.26 -6.03
N ALA A 103 -2.97 3.13 -6.40
CA ALA A 103 -1.80 3.42 -5.58
C ALA A 103 -2.22 3.95 -4.21
N GLU A 104 -3.11 4.94 -4.17
CA GLU A 104 -3.59 5.50 -2.91
C GLU A 104 -4.39 4.49 -2.09
N THR A 105 -5.24 3.69 -2.73
CA THR A 105 -5.99 2.60 -2.07
C THR A 105 -5.05 1.60 -1.43
N THR A 106 -3.93 1.27 -2.09
CA THR A 106 -2.92 0.35 -1.55
C THR A 106 -2.26 0.91 -0.29
N ILE A 107 -2.03 2.22 -0.21
CA ILE A 107 -1.50 2.85 1.00
C ILE A 107 -2.53 2.78 2.12
N TRP A 108 -3.80 3.11 1.83
CA TRP A 108 -4.88 3.03 2.79
C TRP A 108 -5.12 1.60 3.30
N GLN A 109 -4.98 0.60 2.43
CA GLN A 109 -5.02 -0.81 2.82
C GLN A 109 -3.88 -1.14 3.80
N GLY A 110 -2.67 -0.66 3.55
CA GLY A 110 -1.54 -0.79 4.47
C GLY A 110 -1.81 -0.14 5.84
N GLN A 111 -2.44 1.05 5.86
CA GLN A 111 -2.86 1.70 7.10
C GLN A 111 -3.93 0.89 7.82
N MET A 112 -4.96 0.40 7.12
CA MET A 112 -6.02 -0.42 7.69
C MET A 112 -5.46 -1.67 8.37
N ASP A 113 -4.56 -2.38 7.68
CA ASP A 113 -3.95 -3.60 8.21
C ASP A 113 -3.03 -3.30 9.40
N ARG A 114 -2.29 -2.19 9.36
CA ARG A 114 -1.48 -1.71 10.49
C ARG A 114 -2.35 -1.45 11.71
N TRP A 115 -3.38 -0.62 11.59
CA TRP A 115 -4.21 -0.23 12.73
C TRP A 115 -5.04 -1.39 13.26
N LEU A 116 -5.45 -2.34 12.41
CA LEU A 116 -6.06 -3.59 12.87
C LEU A 116 -5.10 -4.39 13.75
N ARG A 117 -3.84 -4.56 13.33
CA ARG A 117 -2.82 -5.26 14.12
C ARG A 117 -2.58 -4.55 15.45
N GLU A 118 -2.35 -3.23 15.43
CA GLU A 118 -2.12 -2.45 16.65
C GLU A 118 -3.32 -2.48 17.60
N THR A 119 -4.56 -2.39 17.08
CA THR A 119 -5.78 -2.56 17.89
C THR A 119 -5.83 -3.96 18.51
N GLY A 120 -5.51 -4.99 17.74
CA GLY A 120 -5.51 -6.38 18.21
C GLY A 120 -4.44 -6.66 19.29
N LEU A 121 -3.32 -5.93 19.30
CA LEU A 121 -2.31 -6.02 20.35
C LEU A 121 -2.78 -5.42 21.69
N LEU A 122 -3.69 -4.45 21.64
CA LEU A 122 -4.26 -3.81 22.82
C LEU A 122 -5.59 -4.44 23.28
N ALA A 123 -6.21 -5.27 22.44
CA ALA A 123 -7.49 -5.90 22.72
C ALA A 123 -7.38 -6.99 23.79
N THR A 124 -8.41 -7.12 24.63
CA THR A 124 -8.53 -8.25 25.55
C THR A 124 -8.68 -9.57 24.79
N PRO A 125 -8.35 -10.73 25.40
CA PRO A 125 -8.53 -12.02 24.75
C PRO A 125 -9.94 -12.25 24.19
N GLU A 126 -10.97 -11.81 24.92
CA GLU A 126 -12.39 -11.94 24.55
C GLU A 126 -12.75 -11.07 23.34
N ALA A 127 -12.04 -9.96 23.13
CA ALA A 127 -12.29 -9.02 22.04
C ALA A 127 -11.59 -9.39 20.72
N GLN A 128 -10.57 -10.26 20.75
CA GLN A 128 -9.77 -10.56 19.55
C GLN A 128 -10.57 -11.20 18.42
N GLU A 129 -11.36 -12.24 18.71
CA GLU A 129 -12.14 -12.90 17.65
C GLU A 129 -13.29 -12.04 17.12
N PRO A 130 -14.07 -11.32 17.96
CA PRO A 130 -15.00 -10.30 17.49
C PRO A 130 -14.36 -9.28 16.54
N LEU A 131 -13.16 -8.76 16.88
CA LEU A 131 -12.43 -7.81 16.02
C LEU A 131 -12.07 -8.42 14.65
N ARG A 132 -11.55 -9.65 14.63
CA ARG A 132 -11.22 -10.36 13.38
C ARG A 132 -12.46 -10.62 12.54
N ARG A 133 -13.56 -11.05 13.16
CA ARG A 133 -14.84 -11.29 12.49
C ARG A 133 -15.41 -10.00 11.89
N ALA A 134 -15.39 -8.90 12.64
CA ALA A 134 -15.82 -7.59 12.16
C ALA A 134 -15.01 -7.15 10.94
N GLN A 135 -13.69 -7.37 10.94
CA GLN A 135 -12.85 -7.04 9.78
C GLN A 135 -13.18 -7.88 8.54
N ARG A 136 -13.37 -9.21 8.70
CA ARG A 136 -13.77 -10.07 7.58
C ARG A 136 -15.11 -9.64 6.99
N ALA A 137 -16.09 -9.35 7.84
CA ALA A 137 -17.41 -8.86 7.42
C ALA A 137 -17.31 -7.52 6.69
N PHE A 138 -16.49 -6.58 7.20
CA PHE A 138 -16.25 -5.31 6.53
C PHE A 138 -15.66 -5.49 5.13
N LEU A 139 -14.66 -6.36 4.94
CA LEU A 139 -14.05 -6.58 3.63
C LEU A 139 -15.06 -7.13 2.62
N ALA A 140 -15.89 -8.09 3.05
CA ALA A 140 -16.97 -8.63 2.22
C ALA A 140 -18.01 -7.56 1.85
N TYR A 141 -18.43 -6.75 2.83
CA TYR A 141 -19.32 -5.61 2.60
C TYR A 141 -18.73 -4.61 1.62
N ARG A 142 -17.49 -4.16 1.83
CA ARG A 142 -16.80 -3.19 0.97
C ARG A 142 -16.77 -3.69 -0.48
N ASP A 143 -16.34 -4.93 -0.68
CA ASP A 143 -16.16 -5.47 -2.02
C ASP A 143 -17.51 -5.61 -2.75
N ALA A 144 -18.56 -6.05 -2.06
CA ALA A 144 -19.91 -6.10 -2.62
C ALA A 144 -20.49 -4.70 -2.91
N ALA A 145 -20.36 -3.77 -1.96
CA ALA A 145 -20.87 -2.40 -2.09
C ALA A 145 -20.21 -1.66 -3.26
N CYS A 146 -18.89 -1.78 -3.42
CA CYS A 146 -18.19 -1.09 -4.51
C CYS A 146 -18.43 -1.71 -5.88
N ILE A 147 -18.71 -3.02 -5.96
CA ILE A 147 -19.24 -3.63 -7.20
C ILE A 147 -20.61 -3.03 -7.52
N ALA A 148 -21.51 -2.95 -6.54
CA ALA A 148 -22.83 -2.36 -6.74
C ALA A 148 -22.75 -0.89 -7.19
N GLU A 149 -21.86 -0.09 -6.59
CA GLU A 149 -21.67 1.31 -6.99
C GLU A 149 -21.23 1.45 -8.45
N GLY A 150 -20.30 0.61 -8.91
CA GLY A 150 -19.91 0.58 -10.32
C GLY A 150 -21.02 0.12 -11.27
N LEU A 151 -21.89 -0.80 -10.82
CA LEU A 151 -23.05 -1.25 -11.62
C LEU A 151 -24.16 -0.20 -11.70
N LEU A 152 -24.24 0.71 -10.73
CA LEU A 152 -25.22 1.79 -10.65
C LEU A 152 -24.76 3.08 -11.33
N SER A 153 -23.49 3.19 -11.72
CA SER A 153 -22.95 4.38 -12.39
C SER A 153 -23.32 4.44 -13.87
N ALA A 154 -23.06 5.60 -14.49
CA ALA A 154 -23.26 5.77 -15.93
C ALA A 154 -22.39 4.80 -16.77
N PRO A 155 -22.83 4.43 -17.99
CA PRO A 155 -22.03 3.61 -18.90
C PRO A 155 -20.67 4.27 -19.18
N GLY A 156 -19.59 3.55 -18.94
CA GLY A 156 -18.22 4.04 -19.09
C GLY A 156 -17.53 4.43 -17.78
N ASP A 157 -18.29 4.71 -16.72
CA ASP A 157 -17.74 5.19 -15.44
C ASP A 157 -17.65 4.11 -14.35
N ALA A 158 -18.14 2.90 -14.63
CA ALA A 158 -18.24 1.79 -13.69
C ALA A 158 -16.94 1.50 -12.93
N GLU A 159 -15.81 1.49 -13.63
CA GLU A 159 -14.51 1.21 -13.01
C GLU A 159 -14.04 2.36 -12.13
N ALA A 160 -14.27 3.61 -12.55
CA ALA A 160 -13.89 4.79 -11.77
C ALA A 160 -14.66 4.85 -10.45
N HIS A 161 -15.97 4.64 -10.49
CA HIS A 161 -16.82 4.58 -9.29
C HIS A 161 -16.45 3.41 -8.36
N ARG A 162 -16.22 2.22 -8.92
CA ARG A 162 -15.78 1.06 -8.13
C ARG A 162 -14.48 1.34 -7.38
N LEU A 163 -13.50 1.97 -8.03
CA LEU A 163 -12.22 2.32 -7.43
C LEU A 163 -12.36 3.44 -6.40
N ALA A 164 -13.19 4.46 -6.68
CA ALA A 164 -13.49 5.54 -5.76
C ALA A 164 -14.10 5.04 -4.46
N CYS A 165 -15.15 4.20 -4.56
CA CYS A 165 -15.75 3.54 -3.41
C CYS A 165 -14.71 2.75 -2.61
N ARG A 166 -13.87 1.95 -3.29
CA ARG A 166 -12.90 1.09 -2.61
C ARG A 166 -11.86 1.93 -1.86
N LEU A 167 -11.39 3.03 -2.45
CA LEU A 167 -10.51 3.99 -1.78
C LEU A 167 -11.19 4.54 -0.53
N GLU A 168 -12.40 5.10 -0.67
CA GLU A 168 -13.13 5.75 0.41
C GLU A 168 -13.39 4.79 1.58
N GLN A 169 -13.99 3.64 1.32
CA GLN A 169 -14.31 2.66 2.34
C GLN A 169 -13.05 2.17 3.06
N THR A 170 -11.96 1.93 2.33
CA THR A 170 -10.70 1.46 2.93
C THR A 170 -10.08 2.55 3.82
N ALA A 171 -10.09 3.80 3.38
CA ALA A 171 -9.58 4.93 4.15
C ALA A 171 -10.39 5.17 5.42
N LEU A 172 -11.73 5.17 5.31
CA LEU A 172 -12.63 5.33 6.46
C LEU A 172 -12.42 4.22 7.49
N ARG A 173 -12.27 2.97 7.04
CA ARG A 173 -12.00 1.85 7.95
C ARG A 173 -10.64 1.96 8.63
N ALA A 174 -9.60 2.38 7.90
CA ALA A 174 -8.28 2.60 8.49
C ALA A 174 -8.33 3.67 9.59
N LEU A 175 -9.04 4.77 9.35
CA LEU A 175 -9.21 5.86 10.31
C LEU A 175 -10.03 5.45 11.52
N GLU A 176 -11.08 4.64 11.32
CA GLU A 176 -11.88 4.09 12.41
C GLU A 176 -11.06 3.14 13.30
N LEU A 177 -10.27 2.24 12.71
CA LEU A 177 -9.38 1.36 13.47
C LEU A 177 -8.31 2.15 14.24
N LYS A 178 -7.76 3.21 13.63
CA LYS A 178 -6.83 4.10 14.34
C LYS A 178 -7.50 4.76 15.54
N ARG A 179 -8.72 5.30 15.37
CA ARG A 179 -9.50 5.92 16.45
C ARG A 179 -9.71 4.93 17.61
N GLN A 180 -10.16 3.71 17.29
CA GLN A 180 -10.35 2.65 18.30
C GLN A 180 -9.05 2.33 19.05
N ARG A 181 -7.93 2.18 18.33
CA ARG A 181 -6.60 1.97 18.91
C ARG A 181 -6.21 3.09 19.87
N ASP A 182 -6.41 4.34 19.47
CA ASP A 182 -6.07 5.50 20.29
C ASP A 182 -6.94 5.59 21.56
N GLU A 183 -8.23 5.27 21.45
CA GLU A 183 -9.16 5.21 22.60
C GLU A 183 -8.79 4.12 23.60
N ILE A 184 -8.47 2.92 23.11
CA ILE A 184 -8.00 1.82 23.98
C ILE A 184 -6.72 2.24 24.70
N TRP A 185 -5.77 2.84 23.97
CA TRP A 185 -4.51 3.29 24.55
C TRP A 185 -4.70 4.34 25.66
N LEU A 186 -5.57 5.34 25.42
CA LEU A 186 -5.90 6.35 26.42
C LEU A 186 -6.57 5.73 27.65
N GLY A 187 -7.45 4.76 27.47
CA GLY A 187 -8.08 4.03 28.58
C GLY A 187 -7.06 3.28 29.44
N ILE A 188 -6.10 2.58 28.81
CA ILE A 188 -5.02 1.88 29.52
C ILE A 188 -4.12 2.86 30.27
N ALA A 189 -3.74 3.96 29.62
CA ALA A 189 -2.87 4.98 30.21
C ALA A 189 -3.52 5.65 31.44
N ALA A 190 -4.82 5.97 31.36
CA ALA A 190 -5.58 6.52 32.48
C ALA A 190 -5.66 5.52 33.66
N ALA A 191 -6.01 4.26 33.39
CA ALA A 191 -6.08 3.23 34.43
C ALA A 191 -4.74 2.97 35.13
N SER A 192 -3.63 3.15 34.41
CA SER A 192 -2.28 2.99 34.95
C SER A 192 -1.84 4.18 35.82
N ALA A 193 -2.41 5.37 35.61
CA ALA A 193 -2.12 6.56 36.42
C ALA A 193 -2.85 6.53 37.78
N ASP A 194 -3.97 5.81 37.88
CA ASP A 194 -4.79 5.71 39.08
C ASP A 194 -4.35 4.59 40.04
N GLN A 195 -3.36 3.76 39.67
CA GLN A 195 -2.78 2.72 40.53
C GLN A 195 -1.48 3.24 41.18
N PRO A 196 -1.47 3.55 42.50
CA PRO A 196 -0.29 4.04 43.22
C PRO A 196 0.81 2.98 43.41
#